data_AF-A0A3N5LH59-F1
#
_entry.id   AF-A0A3N5LH59-F1
#
_cell.length_a   1.000
_cell.length_b   1.000
_cell.length_c   1.000
_cell.angle_alpha   90.00
_cell.angle_beta   90.00
_cell.angle_gamma   90.00
#
_symmetry.space_group_name_H-M   'P 1'
#
loop_
_entity.id
_entity.type
_entity.pdbx_description
1 polymer ?
#
loop_
_entity_poly.entity_id
_entity_poly.type
_entity_poly.pdbx_seq_one_letter_code
_entity_poly.pdbx_strand_id
1 'polypeptide(L)'
;METNDVKITKDLQEAVSALAVNLGQSEPFAAYRQAIQALEADPRAGDLLRRLAQAQTAMRTRQSQSGIPQADIDALRHLQREAQANETILSFSESQQAAIAYIREINQEISQMLGVDFGALARRSCC
;
A
#
# COMPACT_ATOMS: atom_id res chain seq x y z
N MET A 1 21.61 14.55 -27.23
CA MET A 1 20.55 13.99 -26.37
C MET A 1 19.61 15.12 -26.05
N GLU A 2 18.62 15.35 -26.92
CA GLU A 2 17.59 16.35 -26.65
C GLU A 2 16.62 15.76 -25.62
N THR A 3 16.65 16.30 -24.41
CA THR A 3 15.57 16.13 -23.45
C THR A 3 14.35 16.81 -24.04
N ASN A 4 13.43 16.02 -24.60
CA ASN A 4 12.09 16.49 -24.94
C ASN A 4 11.46 17.09 -23.68
N ASP A 5 11.41 18.42 -23.61
CA ASP A 5 10.65 19.17 -22.64
C ASP A 5 9.17 18.90 -22.93
N VAL A 6 8.62 17.83 -22.34
CA VAL A 6 7.21 17.49 -22.45
C VAL A 6 6.44 18.57 -21.71
N LYS A 7 6.04 19.63 -22.43
CA LYS A 7 5.13 20.64 -21.93
C LYS A 7 3.78 20.00 -21.69
N ILE A 8 3.53 19.61 -20.44
CA ILE A 8 2.22 19.18 -19.98
C ILE A 8 1.25 20.34 -20.26
N THR A 9 0.23 20.09 -21.07
CA THR A 9 -0.78 21.10 -21.38
C THR A 9 -1.54 21.48 -20.11
N LYS A 10 -2.01 22.72 -20.05
CA LYS A 10 -2.84 23.20 -18.93
C LYS A 10 -4.05 22.30 -18.71
N ASP A 11 -4.71 21.89 -19.80
CA ASP A 11 -5.88 21.01 -19.76
C ASP A 11 -5.55 19.64 -19.13
N LEU A 12 -4.38 19.08 -19.42
CA LEU A 12 -3.94 17.82 -18.82
C LEU A 12 -3.63 17.99 -17.32
N GLN A 13 -3.02 19.11 -16.93
CA GLN A 13 -2.80 19.42 -15.50
C GLN A 13 -4.12 19.56 -14.74
N GLU A 14 -5.09 20.24 -15.33
CA GLU A 14 -6.43 20.42 -14.75
C GLU A 14 -7.15 19.07 -14.63
N ALA A 15 -7.09 18.22 -15.67
CA ALA A 15 -7.69 16.89 -15.65
C ALA A 15 -7.06 15.97 -14.59
N VAL A 16 -5.72 15.94 -14.47
CA VAL A 16 -5.01 15.15 -13.45
C VAL A 16 -5.33 15.67 -12.05
N SER A 17 -5.41 16.98 -11.86
CA SER A 17 -5.77 17.59 -10.58
C SER A 17 -7.20 17.22 -10.17
N ALA A 18 -8.16 17.31 -11.11
CA ALA A 18 -9.53 16.90 -10.87
C ALA A 18 -9.63 15.40 -10.54
N LEU A 19 -8.89 14.55 -11.25
CA LEU A 19 -8.81 13.12 -10.96
C LEU A 19 -8.27 12.86 -9.55
N ALA A 20 -7.19 13.53 -9.15
CA ALA A 20 -6.59 13.37 -7.82
C ALA A 20 -7.55 13.80 -6.70
N VAL A 21 -8.28 14.90 -6.88
CA VAL A 21 -9.29 15.35 -5.92
C VAL A 21 -10.42 14.34 -5.80
N ASN A 22 -10.98 13.88 -6.92
CA ASN A 22 -12.07 12.90 -6.93
C ASN A 22 -11.63 11.55 -6.34
N LEU A 23 -10.40 11.12 -6.62
CA LEU A 23 -9.79 9.95 -5.99
C LEU A 23 -9.72 10.10 -4.47
N GLY A 24 -9.23 11.24 -3.97
CA GLY A 24 -9.17 11.52 -2.55
C GLY A 24 -10.55 11.51 -1.87
N GLN A 25 -11.61 11.87 -2.58
CA GLN A 25 -12.98 11.88 -2.06
C GLN A 25 -13.73 10.56 -2.24
N SER A 26 -13.18 9.63 -3.00
CA SER A 26 -13.81 8.33 -3.22
C SER A 26 -13.91 7.50 -1.94
N GLU A 27 -14.92 6.65 -1.88
CA GLU A 27 -15.24 5.81 -0.72
C GLU A 27 -14.06 4.92 -0.29
N PRO A 28 -13.32 4.23 -1.19
CA PRO A 28 -12.18 3.40 -0.79
C PRO A 28 -11.06 4.20 -0.11
N PHE A 29 -10.80 5.43 -0.57
CA PHE A 29 -9.79 6.30 0.03
C PHE A 29 -10.26 6.96 1.32
N ALA A 30 -11.56 7.26 1.44
CA ALA A 30 -12.14 7.75 2.68
C ALA A 30 -12.09 6.67 3.78
N ALA A 31 -12.49 5.44 3.46
CA ALA A 31 -12.39 4.29 4.36
C ALA A 31 -10.94 4.03 4.78
N TYR A 32 -10.00 4.06 3.84
CA TYR A 32 -8.58 3.88 4.14
C TYR A 32 -8.01 4.96 5.08
N ARG A 33 -8.38 6.24 4.88
CA ARG A 33 -7.97 7.30 5.81
C ARG A 33 -8.52 7.12 7.21
N GLN A 34 -9.78 6.71 7.33
CA GLN A 34 -10.38 6.43 8.64
C GLN A 34 -9.67 5.27 9.33
N ALA A 35 -9.34 4.21 8.59
CA ALA A 35 -8.62 3.08 9.14
C ALA A 35 -7.18 3.43 9.56
N ILE A 36 -6.50 4.33 8.84
CA ILE A 36 -5.20 4.89 9.28
C ILE A 36 -5.37 5.60 10.62
N GLN A 37 -6.35 6.48 10.76
CA GLN A 37 -6.59 7.23 12.00
C GLN A 37 -6.92 6.28 13.17
N ALA A 38 -7.74 5.25 12.92
CA ALA A 38 -8.05 4.24 13.92
C ALA A 38 -6.80 3.45 14.34
N LEU A 39 -5.94 3.09 13.39
CA LEU A 39 -4.68 2.39 13.64
C LEU A 39 -3.70 3.23 14.46
N GLU A 40 -3.56 4.51 14.14
CA GLU A 40 -2.72 5.46 14.88
C GLU A 40 -3.24 5.68 16.31
N ALA A 41 -4.55 5.64 16.49
CA ALA A 41 -5.21 5.80 17.77
C ALA A 41 -5.23 4.51 18.64
N ASP A 42 -4.83 3.35 18.10
CA ASP A 42 -4.79 2.07 18.80
C ASP A 42 -3.35 1.65 19.16
N PRO A 43 -2.89 1.89 20.40
CA PRO A 43 -1.54 1.53 20.83
C PRO A 43 -1.27 0.02 20.79
N ARG A 44 -2.31 -0.81 20.94
CA ARG A 44 -2.16 -2.28 20.91
C ARG A 44 -1.90 -2.75 19.50
N ALA A 45 -2.65 -2.23 18.53
CA ALA A 45 -2.41 -2.52 17.12
C ALA A 45 -1.00 -2.05 16.69
N GLY A 46 -0.59 -0.84 17.11
CA GLY A 46 0.75 -0.33 16.86
C GLY A 46 1.87 -1.19 17.46
N ASP A 47 1.71 -1.68 18.69
CA ASP A 47 2.67 -2.59 19.33
C ASP A 47 2.77 -3.95 18.60
N LEU A 48 1.62 -4.53 18.24
CA LEU A 48 1.55 -5.79 17.47
C LEU A 48 2.30 -5.69 16.14
N LEU A 49 2.03 -4.64 15.36
CA LEU A 49 2.71 -4.42 14.08
C LEU A 49 4.22 -4.22 14.25
N ARG A 50 4.64 -3.49 15.28
CA ARG A 50 6.07 -3.27 15.57
C ARG A 50 6.76 -4.59 15.94
N ARG A 51 6.17 -5.38 16.84
CA ARG A 51 6.70 -6.69 17.25
C ARG A 51 6.76 -7.67 16.07
N LEU A 52 5.75 -7.65 15.22
CA LEU A 52 5.71 -8.47 14.00
C LEU A 52 6.82 -8.07 13.02
N ALA A 53 7.04 -6.77 12.79
CA ALA A 53 8.13 -6.27 11.94
C ALA A 53 9.52 -6.62 12.51
N GLN A 54 9.70 -6.52 13.84
CA GLN A 54 10.94 -6.90 14.51
C GLN A 54 11.20 -8.41 14.36
N ALA A 55 10.20 -9.26 14.58
CA ALA A 55 10.32 -10.70 14.43
C ALA A 55 10.67 -11.10 13.00
N GLN A 56 10.04 -10.49 11.99
CA GLN A 56 10.36 -10.72 10.58
C GLN A 56 11.78 -10.29 10.22
N THR A 57 12.22 -9.13 10.73
CA THR A 57 13.59 -8.63 10.50
C THR A 57 14.63 -9.57 11.12
N ALA A 58 14.41 -9.98 12.38
CA ALA A 58 15.28 -10.93 13.07
C ALA A 58 15.38 -12.27 12.32
N MET A 59 14.25 -12.79 11.79
CA MET A 59 14.24 -14.01 10.97
C MET A 59 15.09 -13.86 9.70
N ARG A 60 14.95 -12.75 8.96
CA ARG A 60 15.75 -12.50 7.75
C ARG A 60 17.24 -12.46 8.05
N THR A 61 17.64 -11.82 9.15
CA THR A 61 19.04 -11.76 9.58
C THR A 61 19.58 -13.13 9.99
N ARG A 62 18.79 -13.97 10.67
CA ARG A 62 19.23 -15.32 11.10
C ARG A 62 19.26 -16.32 9.95
N GLN A 63 18.38 -16.17 8.97
CA GLN A 63 18.36 -17.00 7.76
C GLN A 63 19.67 -16.90 6.97
N SER A 64 20.35 -15.75 6.98
CA SER A 64 21.65 -15.58 6.32
C SER A 64 22.85 -16.08 7.13
N GLN A 65 22.67 -16.42 8.43
CA GLN A 65 23.77 -16.72 9.34
C GLN A 65 23.80 -18.15 9.88
N SER A 66 22.66 -18.81 10.16
CA SER A 66 22.67 -20.16 10.79
C SER A 66 21.37 -20.97 10.69
N GLY A 67 20.44 -20.59 9.81
CA GLY A 67 19.10 -21.19 9.79
C GLY A 67 18.19 -20.61 10.89
N ILE A 68 16.89 -20.83 10.76
CA ILE A 68 15.88 -20.19 11.61
C ILE A 68 15.46 -21.16 12.73
N PRO A 69 15.60 -20.78 14.02
CA PRO A 69 15.11 -21.58 15.14
C PRO A 69 13.59 -21.79 15.06
N GLN A 70 13.13 -23.00 15.39
CA GLN A 70 11.68 -23.30 15.42
C GLN A 70 10.91 -22.39 16.37
N ALA A 71 11.51 -22.02 17.51
CA ALA A 71 10.92 -21.09 18.47
C ALA A 71 10.63 -19.70 17.87
N ASP A 72 11.49 -19.22 16.97
CA ASP A 72 11.29 -17.92 16.29
C ASP A 72 10.13 -18.01 15.29
N ILE A 73 10.00 -19.15 14.59
CA ILE A 73 8.88 -19.43 13.68
C ILE A 73 7.57 -19.46 14.46
N ASP A 74 7.54 -20.11 15.62
CA ASP A 74 6.35 -20.23 16.45
C ASP A 74 5.93 -18.88 17.04
N ALA A 75 6.90 -18.08 17.49
CA ALA A 75 6.67 -16.71 17.97
C ALA A 75 6.10 -15.80 16.86
N LEU A 76 6.66 -15.88 15.64
CA LEU A 76 6.15 -15.12 14.50
C LEU A 76 4.72 -15.54 14.14
N ARG A 77 4.43 -16.85 14.10
CA ARG A 77 3.08 -17.35 13.84
C ARG A 77 2.08 -16.90 14.89
N HIS A 78 2.50 -16.82 16.16
CA HIS A 78 1.66 -16.29 17.23
C HIS A 78 1.32 -14.82 16.99
N LEU A 79 2.32 -13.98 16.76
CA LEU A 79 2.14 -12.55 16.46
C LEU A 79 1.27 -12.33 15.22
N GLN A 80 1.44 -13.16 14.19
CA GLN A 80 0.59 -13.11 12.99
C GLN A 80 -0.88 -13.38 13.31
N ARG A 81 -1.18 -14.39 14.14
CA ARG A 81 -2.55 -14.68 14.56
C ARG A 81 -3.15 -13.55 15.40
N GLU A 82 -2.37 -12.99 16.32
CA GLU A 82 -2.81 -11.84 17.13
C GLU A 82 -3.09 -10.61 16.27
N ALA A 83 -2.23 -10.33 15.29
CA ALA A 83 -2.43 -9.23 14.36
C ALA A 83 -3.67 -9.44 13.46
N GLN A 84 -3.90 -10.68 13.00
CA GLN A 84 -5.10 -11.03 12.22
C GLN A 84 -6.40 -10.97 13.03
N ALA A 85 -6.33 -11.19 14.35
CA ALA A 85 -7.47 -11.09 15.24
C ALA A 85 -7.75 -9.66 15.73
N ASN A 86 -6.85 -8.71 15.50
CA ASN A 86 -7.05 -7.31 15.87
C ASN A 86 -7.90 -6.61 14.79
N GLU A 87 -9.09 -6.16 15.18
CA GLU A 87 -10.06 -5.54 14.27
C GLU A 87 -9.51 -4.27 13.59
N THR A 88 -8.72 -3.46 14.30
CA THR A 88 -8.10 -2.25 13.77
C THR A 88 -7.10 -2.57 12.66
N ILE A 89 -6.25 -3.60 12.87
CA ILE A 89 -5.30 -4.07 11.86
C ILE A 89 -6.03 -4.67 10.65
N LEU A 90 -7.08 -5.45 10.89
CA LEU A 90 -7.87 -6.06 9.82
C LEU A 90 -8.54 -4.98 8.95
N SER A 91 -9.25 -4.04 9.56
CA SER A 91 -9.92 -2.93 8.86
C SER A 91 -8.92 -2.07 8.08
N PHE A 92 -7.75 -1.79 8.64
CA PHE A 92 -6.66 -1.13 7.91
C PHE A 92 -6.21 -1.94 6.68
N SER A 93 -5.99 -3.24 6.83
CA SER A 93 -5.54 -4.09 5.72
C SER A 93 -6.59 -4.19 4.61
N GLU A 94 -7.86 -4.36 4.96
CA GLU A 94 -8.96 -4.47 4.01
C GLU A 94 -9.17 -3.15 3.25
N SER A 95 -9.21 -2.02 3.96
CA SER A 95 -9.36 -0.70 3.34
C SER A 95 -8.16 -0.32 2.45
N GLN A 96 -6.94 -0.72 2.82
CA GLN A 96 -5.77 -0.57 1.96
C GLN A 96 -5.90 -1.37 0.66
N GLN A 97 -6.33 -2.63 0.75
CA GLN A 97 -6.51 -3.49 -0.42
C GLN A 97 -7.60 -2.94 -1.34
N ALA A 98 -8.71 -2.44 -0.78
CA ALA A 98 -9.77 -1.79 -1.53
C ALA A 98 -9.27 -0.54 -2.27
N ALA A 99 -8.51 0.34 -1.61
CA ALA A 99 -7.93 1.52 -2.24
C ALA A 99 -6.95 1.14 -3.38
N ILE A 100 -6.11 0.12 -3.19
CA ILE A 100 -5.20 -0.38 -4.22
C ILE A 100 -5.98 -0.96 -5.42
N ALA A 101 -7.02 -1.74 -5.15
CA ALA A 101 -7.87 -2.32 -6.20
C ALA A 101 -8.52 -1.21 -7.04
N TYR A 102 -9.05 -0.18 -6.38
CA TYR A 102 -9.66 0.96 -7.06
C TYR A 102 -8.69 1.74 -7.96
N ILE A 103 -7.44 1.95 -7.51
CA ILE A 103 -6.40 2.56 -8.37
C ILE A 103 -6.11 1.67 -9.60
N ARG A 104 -6.08 0.34 -9.41
CA ARG A 104 -5.85 -0.59 -10.53
C ARG A 104 -6.97 -0.56 -11.56
N GLU A 105 -8.22 -0.48 -11.11
CA GLU A 105 -9.38 -0.32 -11.99
C GLU A 105 -9.28 0.98 -12.80
N ILE A 106 -8.98 2.11 -12.16
CA ILE A 106 -8.82 3.39 -12.86
C ILE A 106 -7.69 3.33 -13.89
N ASN A 107 -6.56 2.71 -13.55
CA ASN A 107 -5.47 2.52 -14.51
C ASN A 107 -5.90 1.65 -15.69
N GLN A 108 -6.73 0.64 -15.48
CA GLN A 108 -7.28 -0.20 -16.56
C GLN A 108 -8.21 0.61 -17.44
N GLU A 109 -9.11 1.42 -16.87
CA GLU A 109 -10.02 2.30 -17.63
C GLU A 109 -9.24 3.30 -18.50
N ILE A 110 -8.23 3.97 -17.92
CA ILE A 110 -7.35 4.87 -18.68
C ILE A 110 -6.61 4.11 -19.79
N SER A 111 -6.11 2.91 -19.49
CA SER A 111 -5.41 2.10 -20.48
C SER A 111 -6.31 1.70 -21.66
N GLN A 112 -7.57 1.35 -21.39
CA GLN A 112 -8.56 1.03 -22.42
C GLN A 112 -8.86 2.25 -23.30
N MET A 113 -9.05 3.42 -22.70
CA MET A 113 -9.31 4.66 -23.44
C MET A 113 -8.14 5.09 -24.33
N LEU A 114 -6.90 4.88 -23.86
CA LEU A 114 -5.70 5.27 -24.59
C LEU A 114 -5.17 4.19 -25.56
N GLY A 115 -5.66 2.95 -25.44
CA GLY A 115 -5.14 1.80 -26.19
C GLY A 115 -3.71 1.39 -25.82
N VAL A 116 -3.20 1.82 -24.65
CA VAL A 116 -1.84 1.54 -24.16
C VAL A 116 -1.88 1.19 -22.67
N ASP A 117 -0.92 0.40 -22.17
CA ASP A 117 -0.82 0.10 -20.74
C ASP A 117 -0.29 1.32 -19.96
N PHE A 118 -1.23 2.16 -19.50
CA PHE A 118 -0.94 3.37 -18.73
C PHE A 118 -0.22 3.05 -17.42
N GLY A 119 -0.60 1.97 -16.74
CA GLY A 119 0.03 1.55 -15.49
C GLY A 119 1.49 1.15 -15.67
N ALA A 120 1.85 0.51 -16.79
CA ALA A 120 3.22 0.17 -17.11
C ALA A 120 4.09 1.40 -17.44
N LEU A 121 3.50 2.47 -17.98
CA LEU A 121 4.23 3.71 -18.26
C LEU A 121 4.73 4.38 -16.97
N ALA A 122 3.95 4.33 -15.89
CA ALA A 122 4.35 4.85 -14.59
C ALA A 122 5.45 4.02 -13.89
N ARG A 123 5.57 2.72 -14.21
CA ARG A 123 6.60 1.84 -13.61
C ARG A 123 8.02 2.17 -14.06
N ARG A 124 8.19 2.82 -15.21
CA ARG A 124 9.51 3.15 -15.79
C ARG A 124 10.17 4.39 -15.18
N SER A 125 9.48 5.10 -14.29
CA SER A 125 9.93 6.37 -13.72
C SER A 125 10.56 6.24 -12.33
N CYS A 126 10.60 5.04 -11.74
CA CYS A 126 11.20 4.81 -10.43
C CYS A 126 12.46 3.95 -10.59
N CYS A 127 13.61 4.62 -10.60
CA CYS A 127 14.94 4.06 -10.33
C CYS A 127 15.45 4.69 -9.02
#